data_AF-A0A349YRD8-F1
#
_entry.id   AF-A0A349YRD8-F1
#
_cell.length_a   1.000
_cell.length_b   1.000
_cell.length_c   1.000
_cell.angle_alpha   90.00
_cell.angle_beta   90.00
_cell.angle_gamma   90.00
#
_symmetry.space_group_name_H-M   'P 1'
#
loop_
_entity.id
_entity.type
_entity.pdbx_description
1 polymer ?
#
loop_
_entity_poly.entity_id
_entity_poly.type
_entity_poly.pdbx_seq_one_letter_code
_entity_poly.pdbx_strand_id
1 'polypeptide(L)'
;MSEFTYRCNVNKDEIIEAIINHEDYDSWGDVEYGNDERAVDYNICIDNTTEETEYCSAFYRLSVNENGYWKHDGCQEWYDYEIDFSDEKWEEKLKKAAIKAYEVLWGKEQ
;
A
#
# COMPACT_ATOMS: atom_id res chain seq x y z
N MET A 1 16.04 -18.66 -0.29
CA MET A 1 14.89 -17.73 -0.31
C MET A 1 15.34 -16.50 0.42
N SER A 2 15.29 -15.35 -0.22
CA SER A 2 15.49 -14.07 0.45
C SER A 2 14.45 -13.89 1.55
N GLU A 3 14.85 -13.22 2.62
CA GLU A 3 13.99 -12.98 3.76
C GLU A 3 12.92 -11.95 3.39
N PHE A 4 11.66 -12.25 3.74
CA PHE A 4 10.57 -11.32 3.54
C PHE A 4 10.58 -10.26 4.64
N THR A 5 10.54 -9.00 4.24
CA THR A 5 10.49 -7.85 5.15
C THR A 5 9.16 -7.14 5.01
N TYR A 6 8.66 -6.63 6.13
CA TYR A 6 7.54 -5.69 6.18
C TYR A 6 8.06 -4.35 6.68
N ARG A 7 7.79 -3.28 5.94
CA ARG A 7 8.09 -1.90 6.31
C ARG A 7 6.78 -1.11 6.40
N CYS A 8 6.66 -0.27 7.40
CA CYS A 8 5.51 0.61 7.60
C CYS A 8 6.00 1.92 8.23
N ASN A 9 5.88 3.03 7.50
CA ASN A 9 6.25 4.38 7.96
C ASN A 9 5.05 5.34 7.94
N VAL A 10 3.83 4.80 7.88
CA VAL A 10 2.59 5.58 7.78
C VAL A 10 2.50 6.60 8.91
N ASN A 11 2.36 7.87 8.53
CA ASN A 11 2.11 8.96 9.45
C ASN A 11 0.60 9.14 9.66
N LYS A 12 0.04 8.36 10.59
CA LYS A 12 -1.40 8.35 10.89
C LYS A 12 -1.95 9.74 11.22
N ASP A 13 -1.21 10.55 11.98
CA ASP A 13 -1.71 11.85 12.45
C ASP A 13 -1.87 12.83 11.28
N GLU A 14 -0.92 12.86 10.35
CA GLU A 14 -0.97 13.67 9.14
C GLU A 14 -2.15 13.28 8.23
N ILE A 15 -2.39 11.97 8.08
CA ILE A 15 -3.52 11.47 7.27
C ILE A 15 -4.86 11.87 7.91
N ILE A 16 -5.00 11.73 9.23
CA ILE A 16 -6.21 12.13 9.93
C ILE A 16 -6.43 13.65 9.82
N GLU A 17 -5.36 14.44 9.92
CA GLU A 17 -5.43 15.89 9.73
C GLU A 17 -5.92 16.25 8.32
N ALA A 18 -5.40 15.60 7.27
CA ALA A 18 -5.87 15.78 5.89
C ALA A 18 -7.37 15.45 5.74
N ILE A 19 -7.84 14.33 6.32
CA ILE A 19 -9.26 13.96 6.31
C ILE A 19 -10.13 15.01 7.02
N ILE A 20 -9.71 15.49 8.20
CA ILE A 20 -10.46 16.51 8.96
C ILE A 20 -10.54 17.83 8.20
N ASN A 21 -9.45 18.21 7.52
CA ASN A 21 -9.36 19.45 6.75
C ASN A 21 -9.97 19.33 5.35
N HIS A 22 -10.44 18.15 4.96
CA HIS A 22 -10.97 17.86 3.61
C HIS A 22 -9.92 18.12 2.53
N GLU A 23 -8.69 17.68 2.77
CA GLU A 23 -7.55 17.81 1.87
C GLU A 23 -7.24 16.47 1.18
N ASP A 24 -6.84 16.51 -0.09
CA ASP A 24 -6.38 15.32 -0.80
C ASP A 24 -5.09 14.78 -0.15
N TYR A 25 -4.97 13.46 -0.08
CA TYR A 25 -3.75 12.79 0.41
C TYR A 25 -3.41 11.60 -0.50
N ASP A 26 -2.20 11.61 -1.07
CA ASP A 26 -1.68 10.54 -1.91
C ASP A 26 -0.23 10.23 -1.51
N SER A 27 0.02 9.00 -1.06
CA SER A 27 1.37 8.54 -0.69
C SER A 27 1.65 7.12 -1.17
N TRP A 28 2.94 6.87 -1.45
CA TRP A 28 3.50 5.62 -1.96
C TRP A 28 4.81 5.31 -1.23
N GLY A 29 5.15 4.03 -1.07
CA GLY A 29 6.39 3.57 -0.43
C GLY A 29 6.37 3.62 1.10
N ASP A 30 5.24 4.02 1.70
CA ASP A 30 5.09 4.03 3.16
C ASP A 30 4.91 2.62 3.72
N VAL A 31 4.35 1.70 2.92
CA VAL A 31 4.13 0.33 3.34
C VAL A 31 4.55 -0.62 2.23
N GLU A 32 5.53 -1.46 2.54
CA GLU A 32 6.04 -2.43 1.60
C GLU A 32 6.10 -3.82 2.26
N TYR A 33 5.76 -4.84 1.47
CA TYR A 33 5.98 -6.24 1.87
C TYR A 33 6.55 -7.05 0.72
N GLY A 34 7.69 -7.69 0.95
CA GLY A 34 8.35 -8.48 -0.08
C GLY A 34 9.77 -8.86 0.27
N ASN A 35 10.53 -9.19 -0.77
CA ASN A 35 11.94 -9.54 -0.68
C ASN A 35 12.79 -8.63 -1.58
N ASP A 36 14.00 -9.04 -1.93
CA ASP A 36 14.95 -8.29 -2.75
C ASP A 36 14.64 -8.31 -4.27
N GLU A 37 13.64 -9.08 -4.70
CA GLU A 37 13.27 -9.22 -6.12
C GLU A 37 11.85 -8.73 -6.41
N ARG A 38 10.90 -9.06 -5.53
CA ARG A 38 9.46 -8.82 -5.69
C ARG A 38 8.87 -8.34 -4.36
N ALA A 39 7.99 -7.36 -4.43
CA ALA A 39 7.27 -6.80 -3.29
C ALA A 39 5.88 -6.29 -3.70
N VAL A 40 5.10 -5.87 -2.71
CA VAL A 40 3.94 -5.00 -2.92
C VAL A 40 4.17 -3.69 -2.20
N ASP A 41 3.76 -2.59 -2.83
CA ASP A 41 3.67 -1.25 -2.24
C ASP A 41 2.20 -0.92 -1.99
N TYR A 42 1.92 -0.21 -0.91
CA TYR A 42 0.58 0.29 -0.59
C TYR A 42 0.49 1.76 -0.94
N ASN A 43 -0.45 2.09 -1.82
CA ASN A 43 -0.86 3.47 -2.03
C ASN A 43 -1.93 3.84 -1.02
N ILE A 44 -1.69 4.93 -0.29
CA ILE A 44 -2.73 5.59 0.51
C ILE A 44 -3.30 6.70 -0.36
N CYS A 45 -4.58 6.60 -0.73
CA CYS A 45 -5.24 7.58 -1.58
C CYS A 45 -6.56 8.01 -0.95
N ILE A 46 -6.65 9.29 -0.64
CA ILE A 46 -7.83 9.97 -0.12
C ILE A 46 -8.11 11.12 -1.08
N ASP A 47 -9.24 11.05 -1.76
CA ASP A 47 -9.71 12.06 -2.70
C ASP A 47 -10.84 12.86 -2.05
N ASN A 48 -10.57 14.15 -1.86
CA ASN A 48 -11.49 15.15 -1.30
C ASN A 48 -11.85 16.21 -2.36
N THR A 49 -11.69 15.91 -3.64
CA THR A 49 -12.07 16.81 -4.73
C THR A 49 -13.59 16.99 -4.86
N THR A 50 -14.38 16.09 -4.25
CA THR A 50 -15.84 16.19 -4.15
C THR A 50 -16.30 16.60 -2.74
N GLU A 51 -17.61 16.72 -2.52
CA GLU A 51 -18.16 16.98 -1.18
C GLU A 51 -17.98 15.79 -0.24
N GLU A 52 -17.89 14.57 -0.78
CA GLU A 52 -17.68 13.35 -0.02
C GLU A 52 -16.20 12.94 -0.11
N THR A 53 -15.65 12.48 1.01
CA THR A 53 -14.31 11.88 1.05
C THR A 53 -14.36 10.48 0.42
N GLU A 54 -13.60 10.30 -0.66
CA GLU A 54 -13.42 9.01 -1.32
C GLU A 54 -12.09 8.37 -0.90
N TYR A 55 -12.14 7.09 -0.55
CA TYR A 55 -10.97 6.29 -0.20
C TYR A 55 -10.68 5.32 -1.34
N CYS A 56 -9.47 5.37 -1.89
CA CYS A 56 -9.05 4.68 -3.11
C CYS A 56 -7.69 3.97 -2.94
N SER A 57 -7.39 3.52 -1.73
CA SER A 57 -6.11 2.90 -1.37
C SER A 57 -6.04 1.45 -1.85
N ALA A 58 -4.86 1.03 -2.31
CA ALA A 58 -4.65 -0.32 -2.79
C ALA A 58 -3.19 -0.74 -2.74
N PHE A 59 -2.96 -2.05 -2.79
CA PHE A 59 -1.64 -2.63 -2.97
C PHE A 59 -1.33 -2.87 -4.45
N TYR A 60 -0.10 -2.57 -4.84
CA TYR A 60 0.41 -2.69 -6.20
C TYR A 60 1.69 -3.52 -6.25
N ARG A 61 1.95 -4.15 -7.40
CA ARG A 61 3.17 -4.96 -7.60
C ARG A 61 4.41 -4.09 -7.75
N LEU A 62 5.46 -4.42 -7.00
CA LEU A 62 6.82 -3.92 -7.18
C LEU A 62 7.77 -5.04 -7.58
N SER A 63 8.60 -4.83 -8.59
CA SER A 63 9.70 -5.74 -8.93
C SER A 63 10.97 -5.00 -9.27
N VAL A 64 12.10 -5.65 -9.02
CA VAL A 64 13.41 -5.14 -9.42
C VAL A 64 13.63 -5.45 -10.90
N ASN A 65 13.92 -4.42 -11.70
CA ASN A 65 14.24 -4.59 -13.11
C ASN A 65 15.70 -5.02 -13.34
N GLU A 66 16.09 -5.26 -14.59
CA GLU A 66 17.45 -5.68 -15.00
C GLU A 66 18.59 -4.76 -14.53
N ASN A 67 18.30 -3.49 -14.22
CA ASN A 67 19.25 -2.50 -13.75
C ASN A 67 19.28 -2.36 -12.23
N GLY A 68 18.52 -3.19 -11.49
CA GLY A 68 18.49 -3.15 -10.02
C GLY A 68 17.57 -2.10 -9.42
N TYR A 69 16.67 -1.49 -10.20
CA TYR A 69 15.71 -0.50 -9.69
C TYR A 69 14.31 -1.09 -9.54
N TRP A 70 13.64 -0.75 -8.44
CA TRP A 70 12.24 -1.05 -8.20
C TRP A 70 11.34 -0.35 -9.23
N LYS A 71 10.34 -1.07 -9.73
CA LYS A 71 9.31 -0.56 -10.64
C LYS A 71 7.96 -1.19 -10.35
N HIS A 72 6.93 -0.37 -10.50
CA HIS A 72 5.55 -0.83 -10.65
C HIS A 72 5.35 -1.45 -12.05
N ASP A 73 4.40 -2.38 -12.14
CA ASP A 73 3.97 -3.01 -13.40
C ASP A 73 3.06 -2.11 -14.26
N GLY A 74 3.09 -0.80 -14.03
CA GLY A 74 2.17 0.16 -14.65
C GLY A 74 0.79 0.19 -13.99
N CYS A 75 0.65 -0.31 -12.75
CA CYS A 75 -0.60 -0.32 -11.99
C CYS A 75 -1.72 -1.10 -12.70
N GLN A 76 -1.35 -2.19 -13.39
CA GLN A 76 -2.30 -2.98 -14.20
C GLN A 76 -3.19 -3.90 -13.35
N GLU A 77 -2.64 -4.39 -12.23
CA GLU A 77 -3.37 -5.19 -11.26
C GLU A 77 -3.09 -4.63 -9.86
N TRP A 78 -4.13 -4.58 -9.04
CA TRP A 78 -4.05 -4.11 -7.66
C TRP A 78 -4.94 -4.94 -6.74
N TYR A 79 -4.67 -4.83 -5.44
CA TYR A 79 -5.48 -5.44 -4.40
C TYR A 79 -6.06 -4.32 -3.54
N ASP A 80 -7.36 -4.08 -3.69
CA ASP A 80 -8.10 -3.07 -2.93
C ASP A 80 -8.04 -3.38 -1.43
N TYR A 81 -7.68 -2.37 -0.65
CA TYR A 81 -7.71 -2.46 0.80
C TYR A 81 -7.72 -1.05 1.39
N GLU A 82 -8.71 -0.74 2.21
CA GLU A 82 -8.76 0.52 2.95
C GLU A 82 -8.35 0.30 4.40
N ILE A 83 -7.47 1.16 4.89
CA ILE A 83 -7.12 1.19 6.32
C ILE A 83 -8.21 1.94 7.09
N ASP A 84 -8.71 1.29 8.14
CA ASP A 84 -9.47 1.98 9.19
C ASP A 84 -8.50 2.50 10.26
N PHE A 85 -8.15 3.79 10.19
CA PHE A 85 -7.26 4.43 11.17
C PHE A 85 -7.90 4.60 12.55
N SER A 86 -9.21 4.38 12.71
CA SER A 86 -9.85 4.40 14.03
C SER A 86 -9.59 3.11 14.82
N ASP A 87 -9.20 2.03 14.14
CA ASP A 87 -8.86 0.76 14.77
C ASP A 87 -7.47 0.81 15.42
N GLU A 88 -7.37 0.49 16.72
CA GLU A 88 -6.10 0.41 17.44
C GLU A 88 -5.12 -0.64 16.85
N LYS A 89 -5.64 -1.62 16.09
CA LYS A 89 -4.88 -2.69 15.44
C LYS A 89 -4.70 -2.49 13.94
N TRP A 90 -4.89 -1.27 13.44
CA TRP A 90 -4.79 -0.96 12.02
C TRP A 90 -3.47 -1.45 11.41
N GLU A 91 -2.33 -1.29 12.10
CA GLU A 91 -1.02 -1.68 11.59
C GLU A 91 -0.86 -3.21 11.45
N GLU A 92 -1.37 -3.97 12.42
CA GLU A 92 -1.35 -5.45 12.35
C GLU A 92 -2.23 -5.95 11.20
N LYS A 93 -3.40 -5.32 11.01
CA LYS A 93 -4.30 -5.64 9.91
C LYS A 93 -3.70 -5.28 8.56
N LEU A 94 -3.05 -4.12 8.46
CA LEU A 94 -2.36 -3.69 7.25
C LEU A 94 -1.23 -4.64 6.88
N LYS A 95 -0.43 -5.10 7.84
CA LYS A 95 0.57 -6.14 7.61
C LYS A 95 -0.03 -7.43 7.04
N LYS A 96 -1.16 -7.90 7.61
CA LYS A 96 -1.87 -9.08 7.09
C LYS A 96 -2.40 -8.85 5.67
N ALA A 97 -2.89 -7.64 5.39
CA ALA A 97 -3.36 -7.25 4.07
C ALA A 97 -2.19 -7.24 3.06
N ALA A 98 -1.03 -6.70 3.42
CA ALA A 98 0.16 -6.70 2.58
C ALA A 98 0.64 -8.12 2.23
N ILE A 99 0.64 -9.04 3.19
CA ILE A 99 0.96 -10.46 2.96
C ILE A 99 -0.03 -11.07 1.95
N LYS A 100 -1.33 -10.87 2.18
CA LYS A 100 -2.38 -11.41 1.31
C LYS A 100 -2.33 -10.78 -0.10
N ALA A 101 -2.06 -9.48 -0.19
CA ALA A 101 -1.89 -8.78 -1.46
C ALA A 101 -0.72 -9.36 -2.25
N TYR A 102 0.42 -9.62 -1.58
CA TYR A 102 1.55 -10.28 -2.21
C TYR A 102 1.18 -11.68 -2.74
N GLU A 103 0.51 -12.50 -1.95
CA GLU A 103 0.03 -13.83 -2.38
C GLU A 103 -0.91 -13.75 -3.58
N VAL A 104 -1.82 -12.77 -3.61
CA VAL A 104 -2.79 -12.61 -4.71
C VAL A 104 -2.12 -12.10 -5.99
N LEU A 105 -1.25 -11.09 -5.86
CA LEU A 105 -0.66 -10.38 -7.00
C LEU A 105 0.55 -11.11 -7.59
N TRP A 106 1.34 -11.81 -6.76
CA TRP A 106 2.53 -12.57 -7.19
C TRP A 106 2.34 -14.08 -7.19
N GLY A 107 1.40 -14.62 -6.40
CA GLY A 107 1.21 -16.07 -6.25
C GLY A 107 0.47 -16.76 -7.41
N LYS A 108 0.12 -16.04 -8.47
CA LYS A 108 -0.52 -16.60 -9.68
C LYS A 108 0.44 -17.24 -10.69
N GLU A 109 1.71 -17.45 -10.34
CA GLU A 109 2.63 -18.26 -11.15
C GLU A 109 2.88 -19.63 -10.48
N GLN A 110 2.07 -20.63 -10.84
CA GLN A 110 2.45 -22.06 -10.83
C GLN A 110 2.19 -22.66 -12.21
#